data_AF-A0A7W0VU51-F1
#
_entry.id   AF-A0A7W0VU51-F1
#
_cell.length_a   1.000
_cell.length_b   1.000
_cell.length_c   1.000
_cell.angle_alpha   90.00
_cell.angle_beta   90.00
_cell.angle_gamma   90.00
#
_symmetry.space_group_name_H-M   'P 1'
#
loop_
_entity.id
_entity.type
_entity.pdbx_description
1 polymer ?
#
loop_
_entity_poly.entity_id
_entity_poly.type
_entity_poly.pdbx_seq_one_letter_code
_entity_poly.pdbx_strand_id
1 'polypeptide(L)' 'MTATTWNFDLSHSSVSFSVRHLMVSKVHGRFHNWSGTLIIVD' A
#
# COMPACT_ATOMS: atom_id res chain seq x y z
N MET A 1 -21.22 13.58 -11.82
CA MET A 1 -20.02 12.91 -11.33
C MET A 1 -20.04 12.99 -9.83
N THR A 2 -20.25 11.87 -9.17
CA THR A 2 -20.24 11.76 -7.70
C THR A 2 -18.89 11.20 -7.28
N ALA A 3 -18.31 11.75 -6.21
CA ALA A 3 -17.03 11.31 -5.70
C ALA A 3 -17.21 10.67 -4.33
N THR A 4 -16.74 9.45 -4.16
CA THR A 4 -16.81 8.69 -2.92
C THR A 4 -15.42 8.52 -2.32
N THR A 5 -15.29 8.83 -1.03
CA THR A 5 -14.02 8.78 -0.29
C THR A 5 -14.01 7.61 0.68
N TRP A 6 -12.96 6.80 0.65
CA TRP A 6 -12.77 5.61 1.47
C TRP A 6 -11.47 5.71 2.27
N ASN A 7 -11.53 5.34 3.56
CA ASN A 7 -10.35 5.25 4.43
C ASN A 7 -9.83 3.82 4.48
N PHE A 8 -8.50 3.66 4.62
CA PHE A 8 -7.88 2.34 4.78
C PHE A 8 -7.92 1.88 6.24
N ASP A 9 -8.29 0.60 6.45
CA ASP A 9 -8.06 -0.09 7.71
C ASP A 9 -6.59 -0.54 7.78
N LEU A 10 -5.80 0.10 8.65
CA LEU A 10 -4.37 -0.15 8.79
C LEU A 10 -4.03 -1.53 9.37
N SER A 11 -4.98 -2.22 10.01
CA SER A 11 -4.76 -3.59 10.52
C SER A 11 -4.81 -4.64 9.40
N HIS A 12 -5.52 -4.35 8.31
CA HIS A 12 -5.71 -5.27 7.18
C HIS A 12 -5.12 -4.77 5.86
N SER A 13 -4.57 -3.55 5.85
CA SER A 13 -3.94 -2.95 4.67
C SER A 13 -2.44 -2.82 4.87
N SER A 14 -1.64 -2.97 3.81
CA SER A 14 -0.18 -2.79 3.91
C SER A 14 0.42 -2.19 2.65
N VAL A 15 1.44 -1.36 2.83
CA VAL A 15 2.31 -0.88 1.75
C VAL A 15 3.61 -1.67 1.81
N SER A 16 3.76 -2.62 0.89
CA SER A 16 4.87 -3.57 0.85
C SER A 16 5.75 -3.35 -0.37
N PHE A 17 7.03 -3.68 -0.25
CA PHE A 17 7.99 -3.64 -1.35
C PHE A 17 8.77 -4.95 -1.44
N SER A 18 9.33 -5.19 -2.63
CA SER A 18 10.26 -6.29 -2.89
C SER A 18 11.36 -5.79 -3.80
N VAL A 19 12.61 -6.03 -3.41
CA VAL A 19 13.80 -5.67 -4.21
C VAL A 19 14.61 -6.93 -4.50
N ARG A 20 15.05 -7.10 -5.75
CA ARG A 20 15.99 -8.18 -6.09
C ARG A 20 17.38 -7.83 -5.56
N HIS A 21 18.02 -8.79 -4.90
CA HIS A 21 19.38 -8.64 -4.36
C HIS A 21 20.32 -9.66 -5.02
N LEU A 22 21.29 -9.13 -5.77
CA LEU A 22 22.31 -9.85 -6.53
C LEU A 22 21.77 -10.97 -7.44
N MET A 23 20.54 -10.85 -7.95
CA MET A 23 19.83 -11.83 -8.79
C MET A 23 19.54 -13.21 -8.15
N VAL A 24 20.00 -13.45 -6.92
CA VAL A 24 19.83 -14.74 -6.22
C VAL A 24 18.70 -14.67 -5.19
N SER A 25 18.43 -13.49 -4.65
CA SER A 25 17.48 -13.33 -3.55
C SER A 25 16.53 -12.15 -3.77
N LYS A 26 15.48 -12.10 -2.97
CA LYS A 26 14.58 -10.95 -2.86
C LYS A 26 14.52 -10.50 -1.40
N VAL A 27 14.70 -9.21 -1.19
CA VAL A 27 14.46 -8.56 0.09
C VAL A 27 13.02 -8.05 0.08
N HIS A 28 12.23 -8.52 1.04
CA HIS A 28 10.86 -8.09 1.26
C HIS A 28 10.82 -7.14 2.45
N GLY A 29 10.03 -6.09 2.35
CA GLY A 29 9.82 -5.15 3.45
C GLY A 29 8.46 -4.48 3.35
N ARG A 30 8.09 -3.77 4.42
CA ARG A 30 6.85 -3.00 4.49
C ARG A 30 7.03 -1.74 5.31
N PHE A 31 6.26 -0.71 4.97
CA PHE A 31 6.15 0.49 5.79
C PHE A 31 5.18 0.24 6.94
N HIS A 32 5.65 0.38 8.18
CA HIS A 32 4.84 0.13 9.37
C HIS A 32 3.92 1.31 9.72
N ASN A 33 4.35 2.54 9.44
CA ASN A 33 3.57 3.74 9.69
C ASN A 33 3.27 4.42 8.36
N TRP A 34 2.01 4.34 7.93
CA TRP A 34 1.51 4.95 6.71
C TRP A 34 0.04 5.33 6.89
N SER A 35 -0.43 6.25 6.06
CA SER A 35 -1.84 6.64 5.99
C SER A 35 -2.18 7.02 4.55
N GLY A 36 -3.48 7.03 4.24
CA GLY A 36 -3.96 7.40 2.92
C GLY A 36 -5.48 7.36 2.83
N THR A 37 -5.99 7.81 1.69
CA THR A 37 -7.42 7.85 1.39
C THR A 37 -7.62 7.50 -0.08
N LEU A 38 -8.65 6.71 -0.39
CA LEU A 38 -9.02 6.34 -1.76
C LEU A 38 -10.24 7.17 -2.19
N ILE A 39 -10.13 7.86 -3.33
CA ILE A 39 -11.24 8.61 -3.92
C ILE A 39 -11.62 7.93 -5.23
N ILE A 40 -12.90 7.56 -5.36
CA ILE A 40 -13.48 7.01 -6.58
C ILE A 40 -14.45 8.05 -7.12
N VAL A 41 -14.37 8.34 -8.42
CA VAL A 41 -15.26 9.28 -9.11
C VAL A 41 -16.04 8.53 -10.17
N ASP A 42 -17.35 8.73 -10.15
CA ASP A 42 -18.33 8.11 -11.05
C ASP A 42 -18.61 8.99 -12.29
#